data_AF-A0A2A4R9R9-F1
#
_entry.id   AF-A0A2A4R9R9-F1
#
_cell.length_a   1.000
_cell.length_b   1.000
_cell.length_c   1.000
_cell.angle_alpha   90.00
_cell.angle_beta   90.00
_cell.angle_gamma   90.00
#
_symmetry.space_group_name_H-M   'P 1'
#
loop_
_entity.id
_entity.type
_entity.pdbx_description
1 polymer ?
#
loop_
_entity_poly.entity_id
_entity_poly.type
_entity_poly.pdbx_seq_one_letter_code
_entity_poly.pdbx_strand_id
1 'polypeptide(L)'
;MSLEPLFNVGIAIQIHAVAATLSFFLGPFILFRKKGDVRHKILGRLWAFTMAVTIASSFFIFGIRTFGLFGPIHIISVLASYSLVRAIHFARIGNIVAHQKNMRGLYFGALIVAGLFTFLPSRIMSEVFFNGHELSGFLIVMAGVVFVYGALGFARYRGWIRADVV
;
A
#
# COMPACT_ATOMS: atom_id res chain seq x y z
N MET A 1 -6.37 6.89 -20.94
CA MET A 1 -6.95 6.67 -19.60
C MET A 1 -8.44 6.95 -19.65
N SER A 2 -9.29 6.05 -19.14
CA SER A 2 -10.74 6.24 -18.98
C SER A 2 -11.19 5.74 -17.60
N LEU A 3 -12.05 6.49 -16.91
CA LEU A 3 -12.60 6.08 -15.61
C LEU A 3 -13.86 5.21 -15.73
N GLU A 4 -14.39 5.04 -16.93
CA GLU A 4 -15.60 4.25 -17.19
C GLU A 4 -15.54 2.83 -16.60
N PRO A 5 -14.43 2.06 -16.72
CA PRO A 5 -14.36 0.73 -16.11
C PRO A 5 -14.52 0.75 -14.58
N LEU A 6 -14.11 1.84 -13.92
CA LEU A 6 -14.22 1.97 -12.46
C LEU A 6 -15.65 2.31 -12.02
N PHE A 7 -16.42 3.05 -12.82
CA PHE A 7 -17.80 3.40 -12.47
C PHE A 7 -18.80 2.26 -12.74
N ASN A 8 -18.42 1.30 -13.57
CA ASN A 8 -19.25 0.14 -13.93
C ASN A 8 -19.05 -1.09 -13.04
N VAL A 9 -18.27 -0.99 -11.95
CA VAL A 9 -17.99 -2.10 -11.02
C VAL A 9 -18.65 -1.89 -9.65
N GLY A 10 -18.73 -2.95 -8.86
CA GLY A 10 -19.39 -2.94 -7.56
C GLY A 10 -18.83 -1.86 -6.60
N ILE A 11 -19.72 -1.32 -5.76
CA ILE A 11 -19.42 -0.19 -4.86
C ILE A 11 -18.22 -0.44 -3.93
N ALA A 12 -18.00 -1.70 -3.52
CA ALA A 12 -16.85 -2.07 -2.70
C ALA A 12 -15.51 -1.78 -3.41
N ILE A 13 -15.43 -2.03 -4.73
CA ILE A 13 -14.22 -1.76 -5.52
C ILE A 13 -14.00 -0.26 -5.66
N GLN A 14 -15.06 0.52 -5.86
CA GLN A 14 -14.97 1.98 -5.96
C GLN A 14 -14.47 2.61 -4.65
N ILE A 15 -15.08 2.23 -3.52
CA ILE A 15 -14.67 2.67 -2.18
C ILE A 15 -13.21 2.28 -1.92
N HIS A 16 -12.85 1.04 -2.24
CA HIS A 16 -11.48 0.56 -2.08
C HIS A 16 -10.49 1.38 -2.90
N ALA A 17 -10.77 1.60 -4.18
CA ALA A 17 -9.89 2.34 -5.08
C ALA A 17 -9.64 3.77 -4.59
N VAL A 18 -10.69 4.49 -4.18
CA VAL A 18 -10.57 5.84 -3.62
C VAL A 18 -9.75 5.84 -2.33
N ALA A 19 -10.10 4.98 -1.37
CA ALA A 19 -9.41 4.91 -0.09
C ALA A 19 -7.94 4.48 -0.22
N ALA A 20 -7.64 3.52 -1.11
CA ALA A 20 -6.29 3.05 -1.40
C ALA A 20 -5.46 4.14 -2.05
N THR A 21 -6.04 4.90 -2.99
CA THR A 21 -5.38 6.03 -3.65
C THR A 21 -5.00 7.11 -2.63
N LEU A 22 -5.93 7.50 -1.75
CA LEU A 22 -5.65 8.44 -0.67
C LEU A 22 -4.54 7.93 0.26
N SER A 23 -4.60 6.66 0.67
CA SER A 23 -3.57 6.03 1.50
C SER A 23 -2.20 6.01 0.82
N PHE A 24 -2.16 5.75 -0.49
CA PHE A 24 -0.94 5.68 -1.29
C PHE A 24 -0.24 7.03 -1.34
N PHE A 25 -0.98 8.10 -1.63
CA PHE A 25 -0.42 9.44 -1.73
C PHE A 25 -0.11 10.07 -0.37
N LEU A 26 -0.93 9.85 0.66
CA LEU A 26 -0.66 10.35 2.01
C LEU A 26 0.58 9.72 2.66
N GLY A 27 0.87 8.44 2.37
CA GLY A 27 1.93 7.68 3.00
C GLY A 27 3.32 8.32 2.92
N PRO A 28 3.85 8.68 1.73
CA PRO A 28 5.15 9.32 1.58
C PRO A 28 5.25 10.62 2.37
N PHE A 29 4.23 11.48 2.31
CA PHE A 29 4.21 12.73 3.08
C PHE A 29 4.37 12.47 4.58
N ILE A 30 3.74 11.41 5.12
CA ILE A 30 3.83 11.07 6.55
C ILE A 30 5.16 10.41 6.89
N LEU A 31 5.66 9.52 6.03
CA LEU A 31 6.90 8.76 6.23
C LEU A 31 8.15 9.65 6.21
N PHE A 32 8.19 10.65 5.32
CA PHE A 32 9.35 11.54 5.17
C PHE A 32 9.29 12.77 6.10
N ARG A 33 8.10 13.13 6.60
CA ARG A 33 7.94 14.24 7.55
C ARG A 33 8.64 13.97 8.90
N LYS A 34 8.91 15.05 9.64
CA LYS A 34 9.31 15.01 11.06
C LYS A 34 8.28 14.21 11.87
N LYS A 35 8.75 13.21 12.61
CA LYS A 35 7.91 12.27 13.35
C LYS A 35 7.49 12.88 14.68
N GLY A 36 6.26 12.60 15.11
CA GLY A 36 5.75 12.99 16.42
C GLY A 36 5.23 14.43 16.56
N ASP A 37 5.36 15.28 15.54
CA ASP A 37 4.73 16.61 15.53
C ASP A 37 3.20 16.53 15.38
N VAL A 38 2.50 17.64 15.64
CA VAL A 38 1.03 17.70 15.58
C VAL A 38 0.53 17.30 14.18
N ARG A 39 1.20 17.76 13.13
CA ARG A 39 0.83 17.46 11.75
C ARG A 39 1.02 15.98 11.41
N HIS A 40 2.09 15.33 11.86
CA HIS A 40 2.32 13.89 11.72
C HIS A 40 1.21 13.10 12.42
N LYS A 41 0.79 13.53 13.62
CA LYS A 41 -0.32 12.86 14.33
C LYS A 41 -1.65 12.99 13.59
N ILE A 42 -1.98 14.18 13.07
CA ILE A 42 -3.22 14.41 12.31
C ILE A 42 -3.21 13.59 11.01
N LEU A 43 -2.16 13.74 10.20
CA LEU A 43 -2.03 13.01 8.94
C LEU A 43 -1.95 11.50 9.15
N GLY A 44 -1.27 11.06 10.20
CA GLY A 44 -1.19 9.64 10.58
C GLY A 44 -2.54 9.04 10.96
N ARG A 45 -3.42 9.80 11.64
CA ARG A 45 -4.80 9.37 11.92
C ARG A 45 -5.65 9.30 10.65
N LEU A 46 -5.53 10.31 9.77
CA LEU A 46 -6.23 10.31 8.48
C LEU A 46 -5.79 9.14 7.60
N TRP A 47 -4.48 8.86 7.55
CA TRP A 47 -3.93 7.71 6.84
C TRP A 47 -4.40 6.39 7.45
N ALA A 48 -4.40 6.25 8.79
CA ALA A 48 -4.91 5.05 9.43
C ALA A 48 -6.40 4.81 9.15
N PHE A 49 -7.20 5.88 9.10
CA PHE A 49 -8.61 5.81 8.73
C PHE A 49 -8.81 5.35 7.28
N THR A 50 -8.16 6.02 6.32
CA THR A 50 -8.23 5.64 4.90
C THR A 50 -7.72 4.22 4.66
N MET A 51 -6.64 3.81 5.32
CA MET A 51 -6.12 2.45 5.25
C MET A 51 -7.11 1.43 5.85
N ALA A 52 -7.80 1.76 6.94
CA ALA A 52 -8.83 0.90 7.50
C ALA A 52 -10.00 0.70 6.53
N VAL A 53 -10.43 1.75 5.82
CA VAL A 53 -11.46 1.65 4.77
C VAL A 53 -10.96 0.79 3.60
N THR A 54 -9.71 0.98 3.16
CA THR A 54 -9.06 0.14 2.13
C THR A 54 -9.09 -1.33 2.51
N ILE A 55 -8.69 -1.65 3.74
CA ILE A 55 -8.65 -3.03 4.28
C ILE A 55 -10.06 -3.61 4.42
N ALA A 56 -11.02 -2.85 4.95
CA ALA A 56 -12.38 -3.35 5.15
C ALA A 56 -13.06 -3.66 3.80
N SER A 57 -12.95 -2.75 2.84
CA SER A 57 -13.51 -2.92 1.50
C SER A 57 -12.84 -4.04 0.70
N SER A 58 -11.54 -4.32 0.91
CA SER A 58 -10.84 -5.37 0.15
C SER A 58 -11.32 -6.79 0.48
N PHE A 59 -11.91 -7.03 1.65
CA PHE A 59 -12.53 -8.32 1.98
C PHE A 59 -13.75 -8.66 1.10
N PHE A 60 -14.33 -7.68 0.40
CA PHE A 60 -15.45 -7.87 -0.51
C PHE A 60 -15.01 -7.94 -1.99
N ILE A 61 -13.71 -7.98 -2.27
CA ILE A 61 -13.15 -7.99 -3.63
C ILE A 61 -12.66 -9.39 -3.99
N PHE A 62 -13.49 -10.13 -4.72
CA PHE A 62 -13.22 -11.51 -5.14
C PHE A 62 -12.63 -11.59 -6.55
N GLY A 63 -11.43 -11.02 -6.72
CA GLY A 63 -10.69 -10.99 -8.00
C GLY A 63 -10.01 -12.33 -8.33
N ILE A 64 -8.68 -12.41 -8.18
CA ILE A 64 -7.93 -13.66 -8.37
C ILE A 64 -8.32 -14.64 -7.26
N ARG A 65 -8.90 -15.78 -7.61
CA ARG A 65 -9.41 -16.80 -6.68
C ARG A 65 -8.51 -18.03 -6.71
N THR A 66 -7.62 -18.16 -5.72
CA THR A 66 -6.69 -19.30 -5.62
C THR A 66 -7.25 -20.41 -4.74
N PHE A 67 -8.20 -20.11 -3.84
CA PHE A 67 -8.83 -21.09 -2.97
C PHE A 67 -10.30 -20.71 -2.70
N GLY A 68 -11.23 -21.40 -3.37
CA GLY A 68 -12.65 -21.08 -3.29
C GLY A 68 -12.94 -19.65 -3.77
N LEU A 69 -13.55 -18.83 -2.91
CA LEU A 69 -13.75 -17.40 -3.18
C LEU A 69 -12.51 -16.55 -2.84
N PHE A 70 -11.57 -17.08 -2.05
CA PHE A 70 -10.45 -16.32 -1.51
C PHE A 70 -9.21 -16.36 -2.41
N GLY A 71 -8.35 -15.37 -2.22
CA GLY A 71 -7.18 -15.15 -3.04
C GLY A 71 -6.11 -14.31 -2.37
N PRO A 72 -5.00 -14.01 -3.07
CA PRO A 72 -3.85 -13.30 -2.51
C PRO A 72 -4.21 -11.98 -1.81
N ILE A 73 -5.20 -11.25 -2.34
CA ILE A 73 -5.65 -9.98 -1.74
C ILE A 73 -6.23 -10.16 -0.33
N HIS A 74 -6.87 -11.29 -0.04
CA HIS A 74 -7.45 -11.56 1.27
C HIS A 74 -6.36 -11.85 2.31
N ILE A 75 -5.30 -12.57 1.91
CA ILE A 75 -4.12 -12.80 2.74
C ILE A 75 -3.46 -11.46 3.09
N ILE A 76 -3.24 -10.60 2.09
CA ILE A 76 -2.70 -9.25 2.29
C ILE A 76 -3.61 -8.43 3.22
N SER A 77 -4.92 -8.53 3.05
CA SER A 77 -5.90 -7.80 3.87
C SER A 77 -5.84 -8.22 5.34
N VAL A 78 -5.75 -9.52 5.64
CA VAL A 78 -5.60 -10.02 7.02
C VAL A 78 -4.29 -9.54 7.66
N LEU A 79 -3.17 -9.65 6.93
CA LEU A 79 -1.87 -9.19 7.42
C LEU A 79 -1.85 -7.67 7.64
N ALA A 80 -2.49 -6.91 6.74
CA ALA A 80 -2.62 -5.47 6.86
C ALA A 80 -3.51 -5.09 8.06
N SER A 81 -4.65 -5.75 8.27
CA SER A 81 -5.50 -5.56 9.46
C SER A 81 -4.69 -5.72 10.73
N TYR A 82 -3.96 -6.84 10.84
CA TYR A 82 -3.12 -7.15 12.00
C TYR A 82 -2.05 -6.08 12.22
N SER A 83 -1.32 -5.71 11.17
CA SER A 83 -0.25 -4.70 11.25
C SER A 83 -0.79 -3.32 11.62
N LEU A 84 -1.98 -2.92 11.13
CA LEU A 84 -2.59 -1.64 11.46
C LEU A 84 -2.99 -1.55 12.93
N VAL A 85 -3.66 -2.59 13.45
CA VAL A 85 -4.01 -2.67 14.87
C VAL A 85 -2.76 -2.63 15.75
N ARG A 86 -1.72 -3.40 15.40
CA ARG A 86 -0.43 -3.40 16.11
C ARG A 86 0.26 -2.04 16.04
N ALA A 87 0.28 -1.37 14.89
CA ALA A 87 0.87 -0.05 14.72
C ALA A 87 0.21 0.97 15.65
N ILE A 88 -1.12 0.97 15.72
CA ILE A 88 -1.89 1.88 16.59
C ILE A 88 -1.63 1.54 18.06
N HIS A 89 -1.67 0.26 18.43
CA HIS A 89 -1.38 -0.19 19.79
C HIS A 89 0.00 0.28 20.25
N PHE A 90 1.04 0.04 19.44
CA PHE A 90 2.41 0.44 19.77
C PHE A 90 2.61 1.95 19.88
N ALA A 91 1.89 2.75 19.08
CA ALA A 91 1.88 4.20 19.26
C ALA A 91 1.28 4.61 20.62
N ARG A 92 0.22 3.94 21.07
CA ARG A 92 -0.46 4.25 22.34
C ARG A 92 0.39 3.93 23.56
N ILE A 93 1.13 2.81 23.54
CA ILE A 93 2.01 2.41 24.64
C ILE A 93 3.41 3.03 24.57
N GLY A 94 3.64 3.97 23.66
CA GLY A 94 4.94 4.66 23.51
C GLY A 94 6.04 3.84 22.83
N ASN A 95 5.76 2.64 22.33
CA ASN A 95 6.74 1.84 21.57
C ASN A 95 6.85 2.32 20.11
N ILE A 96 7.54 3.44 19.91
CA ILE A 96 7.61 4.12 18.62
C ILE A 96 8.39 3.31 17.57
N VAL A 97 9.41 2.55 17.99
CA VAL A 97 10.18 1.69 17.09
C VAL A 97 9.27 0.62 16.46
N ALA A 98 8.45 -0.04 17.28
CA ALA A 98 7.50 -1.03 16.79
C ALA A 98 6.38 -0.39 15.96
N HIS A 99 5.86 0.78 16.34
CA HIS A 99 4.91 1.55 15.53
C HIS A 99 5.47 1.80 14.11
N GLN A 100 6.68 2.36 14.02
CA GLN A 100 7.33 2.66 12.74
C GLN A 100 7.61 1.42 11.90
N LYS A 101 7.94 0.28 12.53
CA LYS A 101 8.14 -0.99 11.81
C LYS A 101 6.82 -1.45 11.16
N ASN A 102 5.71 -1.44 11.90
CA ASN A 102 4.41 -1.84 11.37
C ASN A 102 3.87 -0.87 10.30
N MET A 103 4.03 0.45 10.49
CA MET A 103 3.61 1.45 9.49
C MET A 103 4.40 1.33 8.17
N ARG A 104 5.72 1.11 8.25
CA ARG A 104 6.54 0.84 7.05
C ARG A 104 6.14 -0.48 6.38
N GLY A 105 5.88 -1.51 7.18
CA GLY A 105 5.39 -2.81 6.69
C GLY A 105 4.05 -2.69 5.96
N LEU A 106 3.11 -1.90 6.47
CA LEU A 106 1.84 -1.62 5.78
C LEU A 106 2.05 -0.89 4.47
N TYR A 107 2.85 0.18 4.47
CA TYR A 107 3.03 0.99 3.27
C TYR A 107 3.76 0.20 2.19
N PHE A 108 4.99 -0.24 2.46
CA PHE A 108 5.79 -0.94 1.46
C PHE A 108 5.29 -2.37 1.24
N GLY A 109 5.12 -3.15 2.30
CA GLY A 109 4.78 -4.57 2.19
C GLY A 109 3.35 -4.87 1.76
N ALA A 110 2.36 -4.10 2.20
CA ALA A 110 0.96 -4.35 1.84
C ALA A 110 0.48 -3.42 0.71
N LEU A 111 0.60 -2.10 0.86
CA LEU A 111 -0.02 -1.15 -0.07
C LEU A 111 0.69 -1.11 -1.44
N ILE A 112 2.03 -1.04 -1.49
CA ILE A 112 2.76 -1.08 -2.76
C ILE A 112 2.58 -2.43 -3.47
N VAL A 113 2.66 -3.54 -2.74
CA VAL A 113 2.48 -4.89 -3.30
C VAL A 113 1.04 -5.10 -3.80
N ALA A 114 0.03 -4.67 -3.06
CA ALA A 114 -1.36 -4.69 -3.53
C ALA A 114 -1.56 -3.79 -4.76
N GLY A 115 -0.87 -2.65 -4.81
CA GLY A 115 -0.82 -1.79 -5.99
C GLY A 115 -0.29 -2.51 -7.23
N LEU A 116 0.76 -3.32 -7.11
CA LEU A 116 1.26 -4.15 -8.20
C LEU A 116 0.19 -5.14 -8.71
N PHE A 117 -0.49 -5.85 -7.80
CA PHE A 117 -1.58 -6.76 -8.17
C PHE A 117 -2.77 -6.06 -8.85
N THR A 118 -2.96 -4.77 -8.54
CA THR A 118 -4.04 -3.95 -9.08
C THR A 118 -3.82 -3.60 -10.56
N PHE A 119 -2.55 -3.53 -10.99
CA PHE A 119 -2.16 -3.22 -12.37
C PHE A 119 -1.84 -4.44 -13.24
N LEU A 120 -1.99 -5.66 -12.72
CA LEU A 120 -1.89 -6.87 -13.53
C LEU A 120 -2.79 -6.76 -14.78
N PRO A 121 -2.36 -7.28 -15.94
CA PRO A 121 -3.22 -7.31 -17.14
C PRO A 121 -4.58 -7.94 -16.83
N SER A 122 -5.65 -7.46 -17.46
CA SER A 122 -7.07 -7.82 -17.20
C SER A 122 -7.67 -7.36 -15.85
N ARG A 123 -6.97 -6.51 -15.10
CA ARG A 123 -7.54 -5.86 -13.90
C ARG A 123 -8.09 -4.49 -14.26
N ILE A 124 -9.19 -4.11 -13.61
CA ILE A 124 -9.92 -2.85 -13.83
C ILE A 124 -8.99 -1.63 -13.86
N MET A 125 -8.06 -1.50 -12.91
CA MET A 125 -7.16 -0.34 -12.88
C MET A 125 -6.07 -0.39 -13.97
N SER A 126 -5.74 -1.59 -14.46
CA SER A 126 -4.89 -1.75 -15.65
C SER A 126 -5.62 -1.21 -16.89
N GLU A 127 -6.91 -1.55 -17.05
CA GLU A 127 -7.76 -1.04 -18.14
C GLU A 127 -7.95 0.49 -18.05
N VAL A 128 -8.20 1.02 -16.84
CA VAL A 128 -8.36 2.46 -16.60
C VAL A 128 -7.14 3.25 -17.08
N PHE A 129 -5.94 2.79 -16.74
CA PHE A 129 -4.70 3.54 -16.98
C PHE A 129 -4.05 3.23 -18.33
N PHE A 130 -4.07 1.97 -18.77
CA PHE A 130 -3.25 1.48 -19.87
C PHE A 130 -4.02 1.07 -21.12
N ASN A 131 -5.35 0.91 -21.06
CA ASN A 131 -6.27 0.59 -22.18
C ASN A 131 -5.59 0.21 -23.52
N GLY A 132 -5.42 -1.09 -23.77
CA GLY A 132 -4.76 -1.66 -24.96
C GLY A 132 -3.24 -1.83 -24.84
N HIS A 133 -2.64 -1.32 -23.75
CA HIS A 133 -1.21 -1.42 -23.43
C HIS A 133 -0.96 -1.97 -22.01
N GLU A 134 -1.82 -2.87 -21.53
CA GLU A 134 -1.83 -3.37 -20.16
C GLU A 134 -0.50 -4.04 -19.78
N LEU A 135 0.09 -4.82 -20.70
CA LEU A 135 1.36 -5.50 -20.44
C LEU A 135 2.52 -4.51 -20.29
N SER A 136 2.67 -3.56 -21.21
CA SER A 136 3.75 -2.56 -21.13
C SER A 136 3.55 -1.63 -19.93
N GLY A 137 2.30 -1.22 -19.66
CA GLY A 137 1.94 -0.46 -18.47
C GLY A 137 2.30 -1.19 -17.18
N PHE A 138 1.96 -2.48 -17.08
CA PHE A 138 2.33 -3.32 -15.95
C PHE A 138 3.86 -3.42 -15.79
N LEU A 139 4.60 -3.64 -16.87
CA LEU A 139 6.07 -3.71 -16.82
C LEU A 139 6.70 -2.39 -16.35
N ILE A 140 6.17 -1.24 -16.75
CA ILE A 140 6.63 0.08 -16.27
C ILE A 140 6.39 0.22 -14.77
N VAL A 141 5.20 -0.14 -14.29
CA VAL A 141 4.86 -0.09 -12.86
C VAL A 141 5.75 -1.06 -12.06
N MET A 142 5.95 -2.27 -12.56
CA MET A 142 6.86 -3.26 -11.97
C MET A 142 8.30 -2.73 -11.89
N ALA A 143 8.82 -2.16 -12.99
CA ALA A 143 10.16 -1.58 -13.03
C ALA A 143 10.29 -0.43 -12.02
N GLY A 144 9.28 0.43 -11.90
CA GLY A 144 9.24 1.49 -10.89
C GLY A 144 9.28 0.95 -9.46
N VAL A 145 8.52 -0.11 -9.16
CA VAL A 145 8.55 -0.73 -7.83
C VAL A 145 9.88 -1.41 -7.55
N VAL A 146 10.44 -2.16 -8.51
CA VAL A 146 11.78 -2.77 -8.40
C VAL A 146 12.84 -1.70 -8.16
N PHE A 147 12.79 -0.59 -8.89
CA PHE A 147 13.69 0.55 -8.70
C PHE A 147 13.58 1.13 -7.29
N VAL A 148 12.36 1.38 -6.79
CA VAL A 148 12.15 1.89 -5.42
C VAL A 148 12.71 0.93 -4.38
N TYR A 149 12.43 -0.37 -4.47
CA TYR A 149 12.97 -1.35 -3.52
C TYR A 149 14.49 -1.49 -3.63
N GLY A 150 15.05 -1.47 -4.85
CA GLY A 150 16.48 -1.49 -5.09
C GLY A 150 17.18 -0.27 -4.49
N ALA A 151 16.63 0.93 -4.68
CA ALA A 151 17.15 2.17 -4.11
C ALA A 151 17.12 2.15 -2.57
N LEU A 152 16.02 1.68 -1.96
CA LEU A 152 15.90 1.54 -0.51
C LEU A 152 16.90 0.50 0.05
N GLY A 153 17.06 -0.63 -0.64
CA GLY A 153 18.04 -1.66 -0.28
C GLY A 153 19.48 -1.16 -0.39
N PHE A 154 19.82 -0.48 -1.48
CA PHE A 154 21.13 0.10 -1.71
C PHE A 154 21.48 1.18 -0.70
N ALA A 155 20.54 2.08 -0.38
CA ALA A 155 20.74 3.10 0.66
C ALA A 155 21.02 2.48 2.03
N ARG A 156 20.31 1.40 2.38
CA ARG A 156 20.56 0.65 3.61
C ARG A 156 21.92 -0.04 3.61
N TYR A 157 22.30 -0.67 2.49
CA TYR A 157 23.60 -1.34 2.34
C TYR A 157 24.76 -0.35 2.49
N ARG A 158 24.69 0.83 1.84
CA ARG A 158 25.69 1.89 2.00
C ARG A 158 25.77 2.42 3.44
N GLY A 159 24.62 2.52 4.12
CA GLY A 159 24.58 2.92 5.53
C GLY A 159 25.30 1.91 6.44
N TRP A 160 25.25 0.62 6.11
CA TRP A 160 25.97 -0.43 6.84
C TRP A 160 27.49 -0.33 6.62
N ILE A 161 27.94 -0.23 5.37
CA ILE A 161 29.38 -0.03 5.05
C ILE A 161 29.96 1.18 5.80
N ARG A 162 29.21 2.29 5.89
CA ARG A 162 29.69 3.49 6.60
C ARG A 162 29.72 3.36 8.11
N ALA A 163 28.89 2.48 8.69
CA ALA A 163 28.87 2.22 10.12
C ALA A 163 30.01 1.29 10.57
N ASP A 164 30.54 0.46 9.65
CA ASP A 164 31.64 -0.47 9.93
C ASP A 164 33.04 0.16 9.71
N VAL A 165 33.12 1.41 9.24
CA VAL A 165 34.37 2.12 8.86
C VAL A 165 34.69 3.30 9.81
N VAL A 166 33.90 3.51 10.87
CA VAL A 166 34.12 4.53 11.92
C VAL A 166 34.15 3.84 13.28
#